data_AF-A0A7V9C5K8-F1
#
_entry.id   AF-A0A7V9C5K8-F1
#
_cell.length_a   1.000
_cell.length_b   1.000
_cell.length_c   1.000
_cell.angle_alpha   90.00
_cell.angle_beta   90.00
_cell.angle_gamma   90.00
#
_symmetry.space_group_name_H-M   'P 1'
#
loop_
_entity.id
_entity.type
_entity.pdbx_description
1 polymer ?
#
loop_
_entity_poly.entity_id
_entity_poly.type
_entity_poly.pdbx_seq_one_letter_code
_entity_poly.pdbx_strand_id
1 'polypeptide(L)' 'MGSTFDEAKGRAKEAVGDLTDNEDLQREGKADQVGADIKEAAENAKDKVGDAVDTVKDKMDRD' A
#
# COMPACT_ATOMS: atom_id res chain seq x y z
N MET A 1 6.74 -12.76 44.30
CA MET A 1 5.37 -12.33 43.94
C MET A 1 5.48 -11.02 43.19
N GLY A 2 5.56 -11.07 41.86
CA GLY A 2 5.59 -9.89 40.98
C GLY A 2 4.62 -10.05 39.80
N SER A 3 3.70 -10.99 39.87
CA SER A 3 2.96 -11.47 38.70
C SER A 3 1.75 -10.61 38.34
N THR A 4 1.09 -9.98 39.31
CA THR A 4 -0.19 -9.29 39.04
C THR A 4 0.00 -7.85 38.58
N PHE A 5 1.02 -7.15 39.10
CA PHE A 5 1.28 -5.75 38.75
C PHE A 5 1.96 -5.62 37.39
N ASP A 6 2.91 -6.51 37.08
CA ASP A 6 3.54 -6.56 35.77
C ASP A 6 2.56 -6.99 34.66
N GLU A 7 1.62 -7.88 34.96
CA GLU A 7 0.59 -8.30 34.00
C GLU A 7 -0.45 -7.20 33.76
N ALA A 8 -0.86 -6.46 34.80
CA ALA A 8 -1.75 -5.30 34.63
C ALA A 8 -1.09 -4.15 33.86
N LYS A 9 0.20 -3.88 34.15
CA LYS A 9 0.99 -2.88 33.44
C LYS A 9 1.24 -3.29 31.99
N GLY A 10 1.47 -4.59 31.73
CA GLY A 10 1.59 -5.16 30.39
C GLY A 10 0.33 -4.92 29.57
N ARG A 11 -0.84 -5.33 30.09
CA ARG A 11 -2.14 -5.11 29.41
C ARG A 11 -2.46 -3.64 29.17
N ALA A 12 -2.13 -2.76 30.12
CA ALA A 12 -2.33 -1.32 29.94
C ALA A 12 -1.43 -0.74 28.83
N LYS A 13 -0.18 -1.20 28.73
CA LYS A 13 0.75 -0.76 27.68
C LYS A 13 0.36 -1.30 26.30
N GLU A 14 -0.15 -2.52 26.26
CA GLU A 14 -0.67 -3.16 25.05
C GLU A 14 -1.93 -2.43 24.56
N ALA A 15 -2.88 -2.15 25.46
CA ALA A 15 -4.09 -1.40 25.11
C ALA A 15 -3.80 0.04 24.67
N VAL A 16 -2.87 0.73 25.34
CA VAL A 16 -2.44 2.09 24.95
C VAL A 16 -1.66 2.07 23.64
N GLY A 17 -0.83 1.05 23.40
CA GLY A 17 -0.10 0.88 22.14
C GLY A 17 -1.02 0.59 20.96
N ASP A 18 -2.02 -0.26 21.15
CA ASP A 18 -3.04 -0.52 20.13
C ASP A 18 -3.90 0.72 19.86
N LEU A 19 -4.30 1.46 20.91
CA LEU A 19 -5.09 2.68 20.78
C LEU A 19 -4.32 3.88 20.19
N THR A 20 -2.99 3.91 20.30
CA THR A 20 -2.19 5.09 19.95
C THR A 20 -1.41 4.93 18.64
N ASP A 21 -1.05 3.71 18.20
CA ASP A 21 -0.01 3.57 17.17
C ASP A 21 -0.19 2.43 16.15
N ASN A 22 -1.29 1.66 16.15
CA ASN A 22 -1.40 0.48 15.27
C ASN A 22 -2.45 0.60 14.15
N GLU A 23 -3.40 1.53 14.23
CA GLU A 23 -4.41 1.70 13.16
C GLU A 23 -3.93 2.63 12.04
N ASP A 24 -3.23 3.72 12.36
CA ASP A 24 -2.70 4.66 11.35
C ASP A 24 -1.48 4.08 10.61
N LEU A 25 -0.51 3.47 11.31
CA LEU A 25 0.67 2.85 10.67
C LEU A 25 0.32 1.59 9.85
N GLN A 26 -0.67 0.79 10.26
CA GLN A 26 -1.15 -0.33 9.42
C GLN A 26 -2.00 0.14 8.24
N ARG A 27 -2.70 1.29 8.36
CA ARG A 27 -3.45 1.88 7.24
C ARG A 27 -2.53 2.52 6.21
N GLU A 28 -1.52 3.28 6.63
CA GLU A 28 -0.51 3.84 5.71
C GLU A 28 0.26 2.71 5.03
N GLY A 29 0.76 1.72 5.77
CA GLY A 29 1.50 0.61 5.18
C GLY A 29 0.70 -0.23 4.18
N LYS A 30 -0.61 -0.47 4.43
CA LYS A 30 -1.48 -1.16 3.47
C LYS A 30 -1.92 -0.27 2.30
N ALA A 31 -2.18 1.01 2.54
CA ALA A 31 -2.53 1.95 1.48
C ALA A 31 -1.35 2.19 0.53
N ASP A 32 -0.12 2.23 1.05
CA ASP A 32 1.10 2.32 0.25
C ASP A 32 1.36 1.05 -0.56
N GLN A 33 1.16 -0.14 0.02
CA GLN A 33 1.29 -1.39 -0.74
C GLN A 33 0.23 -1.53 -1.83
N VAL A 34 -1.04 -1.24 -1.51
CA VAL A 34 -2.13 -1.28 -2.50
C VAL A 34 -1.96 -0.19 -3.56
N GLY A 35 -1.49 0.99 -3.17
CA GLY A 35 -1.17 2.09 -4.07
C GLY A 35 -0.03 1.73 -5.02
N ALA A 36 1.03 1.07 -4.53
CA ALA A 36 2.14 0.61 -5.33
C ALA A 36 1.71 -0.44 -6.38
N ASP A 37 0.96 -1.47 -5.97
CA ASP A 37 0.45 -2.50 -6.90
C ASP A 37 -0.48 -1.90 -7.98
N ILE A 38 -1.37 -0.97 -7.58
CA ILE A 38 -2.26 -0.27 -8.52
C ILE A 38 -1.46 0.59 -9.50
N LYS A 39 -0.43 1.30 -9.00
CA LYS A 39 0.40 2.18 -9.82
C LYS A 39 1.25 1.38 -10.80
N GLU A 40 1.85 0.27 -10.36
CA GLU A 40 2.62 -0.63 -11.23
C GLU A 40 1.73 -1.29 -12.30
N ALA A 41 0.52 -1.71 -11.94
CA ALA A 41 -0.45 -2.23 -12.91
C ALA A 41 -0.92 -1.16 -13.90
N ALA A 42 -1.13 0.08 -13.44
CA ALA A 42 -1.52 1.19 -14.27
C ALA A 42 -0.40 1.61 -15.22
N GLU A 43 0.86 1.67 -14.77
CA GLU A 43 2.02 1.97 -15.61
C GLU A 43 2.21 0.89 -16.68
N ASN A 44 2.19 -0.40 -16.31
CA ASN A 44 2.28 -1.50 -17.28
C ASN A 44 1.14 -1.48 -18.32
N ALA A 45 -0.09 -1.15 -17.91
CA ALA A 45 -1.20 -1.02 -18.83
C ALA A 45 -1.02 0.18 -19.77
N LYS A 46 -0.53 1.31 -19.25
CA LYS A 46 -0.33 2.54 -20.02
C LYS A 46 0.81 2.39 -21.03
N ASP A 47 1.90 1.72 -20.68
CA ASP A 47 3.00 1.40 -21.60
C ASP A 47 2.51 0.51 -22.76
N LYS A 48 1.81 -0.59 -22.45
CA LYS A 48 1.29 -1.49 -23.50
C LYS A 48 0.27 -0.82 -24.42
N VAL A 49 -0.57 0.06 -23.88
CA VAL A 49 -1.53 0.82 -24.67
C VAL A 49 -0.82 1.90 -25.49
N GLY A 50 0.18 2.57 -24.91
CA GLY A 50 1.03 3.53 -25.60
C GLY A 50 1.71 2.92 -26.82
N ASP A 51 2.44 1.81 -26.64
CA ASP A 51 3.12 1.09 -27.72
C ASP A 51 2.17 0.63 -28.84
N ALA A 52 1.00 0.10 -28.46
CA ALA A 52 0.01 -0.35 -29.43
C ALA A 52 -0.57 0.83 -30.23
N VAL A 53 -0.87 1.94 -29.56
CA VAL A 53 -1.42 3.14 -30.20
C VAL A 53 -0.37 3.82 -31.08
N ASP A 54 0.87 3.93 -30.63
CA ASP A 54 1.98 4.47 -31.44
C ASP A 54 2.21 3.62 -32.68
N THR A 55 2.24 2.28 -32.56
CA THR A 55 2.39 1.38 -33.73
C THR A 55 1.25 1.53 -34.75
N VAL A 56 0.02 1.74 -34.29
CA VAL A 56 -1.14 1.97 -35.17
C VAL A 56 -1.06 3.33 -35.84
N LYS A 57 -0.65 4.36 -35.09
CA LYS A 57 -0.51 5.73 -35.57
C LYS A 57 0.62 5.84 -36.61
N ASP A 58 1.78 5.23 -36.34
CA ASP A 58 2.91 5.16 -37.28
C ASP A 58 2.56 4.46 -38.59
N LYS A 59 1.66 3.47 -38.56
CA LYS A 59 1.14 2.82 -39.78
C LYS A 59 0.12 3.67 -40.53
N MET A 60 -0.69 4.47 -39.84
CA MET A 60 -1.71 5.31 -40.48
C MET A 60 -1.15 6.62 -41.04
N ASP A 61 -0.10 7.19 -40.44
CA ASP A 61 0.57 8.41 -40.92
C ASP A 61 1.50 8.16 -42.13
N ARG A 62 1.68 6.91 -42.56
CA ARG A 62 2.62 6.52 -43.64
C ARG A 62 1.97 6.29 -45.02
N ASP A 63 0.65 6.44 -45.13
CA ASP A 63 -0.15 6.46 -46.38
C ASP A 63 -0.50 7.91 -46.77
#